data_AF-A0A2E5ZIV0-F1
#
_entry.id   AF-A0A2E5ZIV0-F1
#
_cell.length_a   1.000
_cell.length_b   1.000
_cell.length_c   1.000
_cell.angle_alpha   90.00
_cell.angle_beta   90.00
_cell.angle_gamma   90.00
#
_symmetry.space_group_name_H-M   'P 1'
#
loop_
_entity.id
_entity.type
_entity.pdbx_description
1 polymer ?
#
loop_
_entity_poly.entity_id
_entity_poly.type
_entity_poly.pdbx_seq_one_letter_code
_entity_poly.pdbx_strand_id
1 'polypeptide(L)'
;MAVAEELGVDVDVVLYMKEPPDEALLGRIVAGLEDPVEDLVRKDSQFKKLELEPEDYVGNAGAVVDLLARRKALLQRPILVRGDLTGDGPLVATVGRPRDRLYEFIGACR
;
A
#
# COMPACT_ATOMS: atom_id res chain seq x y z
N MET A 1 11.87 -7.74 -3.13
CA MET A 1 13.07 -7.72 -3.98
C MET A 1 13.39 -9.07 -4.57
N ALA A 2 13.58 -10.14 -3.77
CA ALA A 2 13.82 -11.48 -4.33
C ALA A 2 12.89 -11.88 -5.50
N VAL A 3 11.58 -11.61 -5.40
CA VAL A 3 10.62 -11.90 -6.50
C VAL A 3 10.88 -11.07 -7.77
N ALA A 4 11.20 -9.78 -7.64
CA ALA A 4 11.48 -8.92 -8.80
C ALA A 4 12.80 -9.34 -9.49
N GLU A 5 13.82 -9.66 -8.68
CA GLU A 5 15.10 -10.19 -9.15
C GLU A 5 14.93 -11.54 -9.86
N GLU A 6 14.15 -12.47 -9.29
CA GLU A 6 13.81 -13.77 -9.89
C GLU A 6 13.10 -13.62 -11.25
N LEU A 7 12.25 -12.60 -11.39
CA LEU A 7 11.53 -12.29 -12.62
C LEU A 7 12.33 -11.44 -13.61
N GLY A 8 13.50 -10.92 -13.21
CA GLY A 8 14.33 -10.03 -14.03
C GLY A 8 13.66 -8.69 -14.33
N VAL A 9 12.77 -8.22 -13.45
CA VAL A 9 12.04 -6.95 -13.58
C VAL A 9 12.68 -5.90 -12.65
N ASP A 10 12.98 -4.73 -13.20
CA ASP A 10 13.44 -3.59 -12.41
C ASP A 10 12.26 -2.98 -11.63
N VAL A 11 12.48 -2.71 -10.35
CA VAL A 11 11.48 -2.14 -9.45
C VAL A 11 12.11 -1.12 -8.51
N ASP A 12 11.43 0.00 -8.33
CA ASP A 12 11.82 0.99 -7.33
C ASP A 12 11.36 0.56 -5.93
N VAL A 13 12.29 0.58 -4.97
CA VAL A 13 11.99 0.26 -3.57
C VAL A 13 11.89 1.52 -2.74
N VAL A 14 10.66 1.89 -2.39
CA VAL A 14 10.42 2.99 -1.47
C VAL A 14 10.43 2.50 -0.02
N LEU A 15 11.37 3.03 0.76
CA LEU A 15 11.42 2.80 2.21
C LEU A 15 10.42 3.73 2.91
N TYR A 16 9.13 3.37 2.91
CA TYR A 16 8.03 4.19 3.44
C TYR A 16 8.20 4.72 4.88
N MET A 17 9.08 4.11 5.69
CA MET A 17 9.41 4.65 7.01
C MET A 17 10.31 5.89 6.95
N LYS A 18 11.20 5.94 5.97
CA LYS A 18 12.07 7.10 5.69
C LYS A 18 11.35 8.12 4.83
N GLU A 19 10.69 7.65 3.78
CA GLU A 19 10.00 8.46 2.77
C GLU A 19 8.53 8.02 2.73
N PRO A 20 7.72 8.40 3.73
CA PRO A 20 6.31 8.03 3.76
C PRO A 20 5.56 8.69 2.62
N PRO A 21 4.56 7.99 2.03
CA PRO A 21 3.64 8.65 1.13
C PRO A 21 2.85 9.72 1.90
N ASP A 22 2.61 10.86 1.25
CA ASP A 22 1.74 11.90 1.76
C ASP A 22 0.26 11.57 1.50
N GLU A 23 -0.63 12.46 1.96
CA GLU A 23 -2.08 12.28 1.82
C GLU A 23 -2.51 12.18 0.35
N ALA A 24 -1.89 12.96 -0.54
CA ALA A 24 -2.20 12.98 -1.96
C ALA A 24 -1.82 11.66 -2.63
N LEU A 25 -0.61 11.15 -2.38
CA LEU A 25 -0.16 9.88 -2.91
C LEU A 25 -0.96 8.71 -2.31
N LEU A 26 -1.27 8.74 -1.02
CA LEU A 26 -2.14 7.75 -0.39
C LEU A 26 -3.54 7.74 -1.02
N GLY A 27 -4.13 8.90 -1.29
CA GLY A 27 -5.40 9.01 -1.99
C GLY A 27 -5.36 8.37 -3.38
N ARG A 28 -4.28 8.58 -4.13
CA ARG A 28 -4.07 7.95 -5.45
C ARG A 28 -3.89 6.43 -5.34
N ILE A 29 -3.12 5.95 -4.36
CA ILE A 29 -2.94 4.52 -4.09
C ILE A 29 -4.29 3.88 -3.79
N VAL A 30 -5.10 4.49 -2.92
CA VAL A 30 -6.43 4.00 -2.54
C VAL A 30 -7.38 3.97 -3.74
N ALA A 31 -7.36 4.99 -4.59
CA ALA A 31 -8.17 5.02 -5.81
C ALA A 31 -7.80 3.92 -6.82
N GLY A 32 -6.53 3.49 -6.81
CA GLY A 32 -6.00 2.43 -7.67
C GLY A 32 -5.96 1.05 -7.03
N LEU A 33 -6.44 0.90 -5.79
CA LEU A 33 -6.31 -0.32 -5.02
C LEU A 33 -7.32 -1.37 -5.47
N GLU A 34 -6.84 -2.58 -5.78
CA GLU A 34 -7.71 -3.72 -6.14
C GLU A 34 -8.30 -4.40 -4.90
N ASP A 35 -7.63 -4.28 -3.76
CA ASP A 35 -8.02 -4.83 -2.48
C ASP A 35 -8.98 -3.90 -1.70
N PRO A 36 -9.70 -4.41 -0.69
CA PRO A 36 -10.42 -3.56 0.26
C PRO A 36 -9.49 -2.49 0.86
N VAL A 37 -9.97 -1.26 0.96
CA VAL A 37 -9.16 -0.10 1.38
C VAL A 37 -8.61 -0.25 2.80
N GLU A 38 -9.35 -0.90 3.68
CA GLU A 38 -8.94 -1.21 5.04
C GLU A 38 -7.75 -2.18 5.12
N ASP A 39 -7.44 -2.93 4.06
CA ASP A 39 -6.31 -3.86 4.02
C ASP A 39 -4.97 -3.12 3.89
N LEU A 40 -4.99 -1.83 3.53
CA LEU A 40 -3.81 -0.96 3.65
C LEU A 40 -3.44 -0.68 5.10
N VAL A 41 -4.36 -0.86 6.03
CA VAL A 41 -4.15 -0.63 7.46
C VAL A 41 -3.70 -1.93 8.13
N ARG A 42 -2.47 -1.92 8.63
CA ARG A 42 -1.87 -3.00 9.39
C ARG A 42 -2.46 -3.07 10.80
N LYS A 43 -3.39 -4.01 11.00
CA LYS A 43 -4.10 -4.27 12.27
C LYS A 43 -3.26 -5.10 13.26
N ASP A 44 -2.05 -4.64 13.60
CA ASP A 44 -1.15 -5.33 14.52
C ASP A 44 -1.19 -4.80 15.97
N SER A 45 -0.18 -5.13 16.78
CA SER A 45 -0.11 -4.65 18.17
C SER A 45 -0.02 -3.13 18.29
N GLN A 46 0.48 -2.40 17.29
CA GLN A 46 0.45 -0.93 17.30
C GLN A 46 -0.97 -0.40 17.11
N PHE A 47 -1.73 -1.00 16.19
CA PHE A 47 -3.14 -0.65 15.98
C PHE A 47 -3.95 -0.83 17.26
N LYS A 48 -3.79 -1.97 17.94
CA LYS A 48 -4.45 -2.25 19.23
C LYS A 48 -4.04 -1.28 20.34
N LYS A 49 -2.75 -0.92 20.42
CA LYS A 49 -2.25 0.04 21.42
C LYS A 49 -2.79 1.46 21.25
N LEU A 50 -3.20 1.80 20.03
CA LEU A 50 -3.82 3.08 19.72
C LEU A 50 -5.33 3.07 19.95
N GLU A 51 -5.90 1.95 20.41
CA GLU A 51 -7.33 1.79 20.71
C GLU A 51 -8.21 2.18 19.51
N LEU A 52 -7.74 1.86 18.31
CA LEU A 52 -8.46 2.10 17.06
C LEU A 52 -9.46 0.97 16.80
N GLU A 53 -10.66 1.33 16.34
CA GLU A 53 -11.69 0.35 15.96
C GLU A 53 -11.54 -0.04 14.48
N PRO A 54 -11.38 -1.33 14.13
CA PRO A 54 -11.21 -1.75 12.73
C PRO A 54 -12.37 -1.38 11.82
N GLU A 55 -13.58 -1.31 12.38
CA GLU A 55 -14.84 -1.06 11.67
C GLU A 55 -14.92 0.37 11.12
N ASP A 56 -14.23 1.33 11.76
CA ASP A 56 -14.18 2.73 11.31
C ASP A 56 -13.52 2.90 9.92
N TYR A 57 -12.74 1.91 9.50
CA TYR A 57 -11.95 1.96 8.28
C TYR A 57 -12.54 1.12 7.12
N VAL A 58 -13.51 0.25 7.40
CA VAL A 58 -14.08 -0.67 6.40
C VAL A 58 -14.80 0.12 5.31
N GLY A 59 -14.32 0.00 4.06
CA GLY A 59 -14.87 0.75 2.92
C GLY A 59 -14.70 2.27 3.01
N ASN A 60 -13.94 2.79 3.98
CA ASN A 60 -13.79 4.21 4.24
C ASN A 60 -12.41 4.72 3.81
N ALA A 61 -12.29 5.01 2.52
CA ALA A 61 -11.06 5.53 1.91
C ALA A 61 -10.50 6.77 2.64
N GLY A 62 -11.36 7.73 2.99
CA GLY A 62 -10.94 8.96 3.65
C GLY A 62 -10.34 8.71 5.04
N ALA A 63 -10.98 7.86 5.85
CA ALA A 63 -10.47 7.51 7.17
C ALA A 63 -9.14 6.75 7.09
N VAL A 64 -9.00 5.85 6.10
CA VAL A 64 -7.74 5.12 5.86
C VAL A 64 -6.61 6.09 5.48
N VAL A 65 -6.86 7.02 4.55
CA VAL A 65 -5.86 8.00 4.10
C VAL A 65 -5.42 8.90 5.25
N ASP A 66 -6.37 9.49 6.00
CA ASP A 66 -6.05 10.36 7.14
C ASP A 66 -5.26 9.62 8.23
N LEU A 67 -5.65 8.37 8.56
CA LEU A 67 -4.92 7.55 9.52
C LEU A 67 -3.48 7.31 9.05
N LEU A 68 -3.28 6.88 7.81
CA LEU A 68 -1.98 6.47 7.29
C LEU A 68 -1.04 7.67 7.09
N ALA A 69 -1.56 8.83 6.67
CA ALA A 69 -0.80 10.07 6.59
C ALA A 69 -0.28 10.50 7.97
N ARG A 70 -1.09 10.35 9.02
CA ARG A 70 -0.67 10.65 10.41
C ARG A 70 0.21 9.56 11.02
N ARG A 71 0.01 8.31 10.62
CA ARG A 71 0.58 7.11 11.27
C ARG A 71 1.13 6.12 10.24
N LYS A 72 2.16 6.53 9.48
CA LYS A 72 2.87 5.70 8.51
C LYS A 72 3.24 4.29 9.00
N ALA A 73 3.46 4.09 10.31
CA ALA A 73 3.80 2.78 10.87
C ALA A 73 2.68 1.73 10.78
N LEU A 74 1.44 2.17 10.59
CA LEU A 74 0.28 1.34 10.35
C LEU A 74 0.11 0.98 8.87
N LEU A 75 0.97 1.46 7.96
CA LEU A 75 0.90 1.06 6.56
C LEU A 75 1.24 -0.44 6.40
N GLN A 76 0.41 -1.14 5.64
CA GLN A 76 0.60 -2.55 5.31
C GLN A 76 1.86 -2.75 4.44
N ARG A 77 2.45 -3.95 4.52
CA ARG A 77 3.73 -4.24 3.84
C ARG A 77 3.81 -5.68 3.30
N PRO A 78 4.34 -5.85 2.08
CA PRO A 78 4.59 -4.80 1.08
C PRO A 78 3.28 -4.28 0.46
N ILE A 79 3.30 -3.04 -0.04
CA ILE A 79 2.31 -2.54 -1.00
C ILE A 79 3.02 -2.46 -2.34
N LEU A 80 2.41 -3.01 -3.38
CA LEU A 80 2.91 -2.94 -4.74
C LEU A 80 2.12 -1.86 -5.46
N VAL A 81 2.82 -1.02 -6.21
CA VAL A 81 2.21 0.08 -6.97
C VAL A 81 2.80 0.07 -8.36
N ARG A 82 1.95 0.25 -9.37
CA ARG A 82 2.33 0.44 -10.77
C ARG A 82 1.84 1.81 -11.23
N GLY A 83 2.74 2.57 -11.85
CA GLY A 83 2.51 3.94 -12.31
C GLY A 83 3.56 4.90 -11.76
N ASP A 84 3.51 6.14 -12.24
CA ASP A 84 4.43 7.20 -11.80
C ASP A 84 3.95 7.79 -10.46
N LEU A 85 4.72 7.56 -9.39
CA LEU A 85 4.42 8.09 -8.06
C LEU A 85 4.55 9.62 -7.99
N THR A 86 5.34 10.23 -8.88
CA THR A 86 5.61 11.68 -8.90
C THR A 86 4.66 12.48 -9.79
N GLY A 87 3.97 11.80 -10.72
CA GLY A 87 2.98 12.41 -11.60
C GLY A 87 1.56 12.43 -11.00
N ASP A 88 0.58 12.86 -11.80
CA ASP A 88 -0.84 12.91 -11.40
C ASP A 88 -1.68 11.76 -11.99
N GLY A 89 -1.04 10.82 -12.68
CA GLY A 89 -1.70 9.71 -13.37
C GLY A 89 -2.35 8.70 -12.42
N PRO A 90 -3.26 7.85 -12.92
CA PRO A 90 -3.82 6.76 -12.14
C PRO A 90 -2.71 5.77 -11.73
N LEU A 91 -2.89 5.17 -10.56
CA LEU A 91 -2.05 4.09 -10.07
C LEU A 91 -2.84 2.78 -10.11
N VAL A 92 -2.14 1.66 -10.17
CA VAL A 92 -2.70 0.35 -9.82
C VAL A 92 -1.94 -0.12 -8.59
N ALA A 93 -2.65 -0.55 -7.55
CA ALA A 93 -2.03 -0.96 -6.29
C ALA A 93 -2.65 -2.25 -5.75
N THR A 94 -1.84 -3.03 -5.04
CA THR A 94 -2.29 -4.21 -4.28
C THR A 94 -1.47 -4.39 -3.02
N VAL A 95 -2.08 -5.00 -2.01
CA VAL A 95 -1.37 -5.55 -0.86
C VAL A 95 -0.66 -6.82 -1.29
N GLY A 96 0.66 -6.84 -1.18
CA GLY A 96 1.52 -7.95 -1.62
C GLY A 96 1.52 -9.14 -0.65
N ARG A 97 0.34 -9.58 -0.19
CA ARG A 97 0.15 -10.79 0.61
C ARG A 97 -1.09 -11.53 0.12
N PRO A 98 -1.04 -12.86 -0.08
CA PRO A 98 0.11 -13.76 0.12
C PRO A 98 1.26 -13.52 -0.87
N ARG A 99 2.41 -14.17 -0.68
CA ARG A 99 3.62 -13.95 -1.49
C ARG A 99 3.37 -14.12 -2.99
N ASP A 100 2.45 -14.99 -3.38
CA ASP A 100 2.11 -15.27 -4.78
C ASP A 100 1.61 -14.02 -5.52
N ARG A 101 0.95 -13.09 -4.83
CA ARG A 101 0.54 -11.80 -5.42
C ARG A 101 1.70 -10.95 -5.91
N LEU A 102 2.90 -11.11 -5.34
CA LEU A 102 4.08 -10.42 -5.87
C LEU A 102 4.41 -10.93 -7.27
N TYR A 103 4.34 -12.25 -7.49
CA TYR A 103 4.63 -12.83 -8.81
C TYR A 103 3.58 -12.42 -9.83
N GLU A 104 2.30 -12.45 -9.46
CA GLU A 104 1.20 -12.03 -10.33
C GLU A 104 1.33 -10.54 -10.70
N PHE A 105 1.48 -9.67 -9.70
CA PHE A 105 1.51 -8.24 -9.93
C PHE A 105 2.77 -7.77 -10.66
N ILE A 106 3.95 -8.29 -10.31
CA ILE A 106 5.21 -7.92 -10.97
C ILE A 106 5.28 -8.57 -12.37
N GLY A 107 4.87 -9.84 -12.49
CA GLY A 107 4.91 -10.59 -13.75
C GLY A 107 3.86 -10.16 -14.78
N ALA A 108 2.78 -9.50 -14.36
CA ALA A 108 1.77 -8.93 -15.26
C ALA A 108 2.24 -7.66 -16.00
N CYS A 109 3.43 -7.12 -15.70
CA CYS A 109 4.11 -6.15 -16.57
C CYS A 109 4.73 -6.90 -17.77
N ARG A 110 3.94 -7.13 -18.81
CA ARG A 110 4.43 -7.55 -20.14
C ARG A 110 3.88 -6.64 -21.22
#